data_AF-A0A519JDI8-F1
#
_entry.id   AF-A0A519JDI8-F1
#
_cell.length_a   1.000
_cell.length_b   1.000
_cell.length_c   1.000
_cell.angle_alpha   90.00
_cell.angle_beta   90.00
_cell.angle_gamma   90.00
#
_symmetry.space_group_name_H-M   'P 1'
#
loop_
_entity.id
_entity.type
_entity.pdbx_description
1 polymer ?
#
loop_
_entity_poly.entity_id
_entity_poly.type
_entity_poly.pdbx_seq_one_letter_code
_entity_poly.pdbx_strand_id
1 'polypeptide(L)' 'MSKKPNVKPERPWFSSGPTAKRPGWSSQAIRHDLLGRGIRAPEVVARFRHGLKLTRDLLQVPEDWVLVYVP' A
#
# COMPACT_ATOMS: atom_id res chain seq x y z
N MET A 1 1.37 15.35 36.51
CA MET A 1 2.12 14.99 35.29
C MET A 1 2.29 13.48 35.25
N SER A 2 1.93 12.81 34.15
CA SER A 2 2.12 11.37 34.01
C SER A 2 3.62 11.02 34.00
N LYS A 3 4.02 9.93 34.68
CA LYS A 3 5.43 9.49 34.67
C LYS A 3 5.82 9.06 33.27
N LYS A 4 7.00 9.49 32.81
CA LYS A 4 7.55 9.07 31.51
C LYS A 4 7.71 7.54 31.49
N PRO A 5 7.24 6.85 30.44
CA PRO A 5 7.48 5.41 30.30
C PRO A 5 8.98 5.09 30.24
N ASN A 6 9.39 4.02 30.91
CA ASN A 6 10.78 3.53 30.88
C ASN A 6 11.09 2.72 29.59
N VAL A 7 10.06 2.24 28.89
CA VAL A 7 10.20 1.44 27.67
C VAL A 7 10.04 2.35 26.46
N LYS A 8 11.01 2.29 25.54
CA LYS A 8 10.91 2.97 24.24
C LYS A 8 10.06 2.13 23.28
N PRO A 9 9.27 2.75 22.40
CA PRO A 9 8.61 2.02 21.33
C PRO A 9 9.63 1.35 20.42
N GLU A 10 9.34 0.12 19.99
CA GLU A 10 10.16 -0.61 19.02
C GLU A 10 10.34 0.17 17.71
N ARG A 11 9.34 1.00 17.37
CA ARG A 11 9.28 1.76 16.11
C ARG A 11 8.96 3.22 16.36
N PRO A 12 9.96 4.07 16.64
CA PRO A 12 9.77 5.47 17.01
C PRO A 12 9.60 6.40 15.78
N TRP A 13 8.93 5.94 14.72
CA TRP A 13 8.73 6.68 13.47
C TRP A 13 7.30 7.26 13.43
N PHE A 14 7.11 8.42 14.07
CA PHE A 14 5.79 9.03 14.32
C PHE A 14 5.29 10.00 13.23
N SER A 15 5.80 9.90 12.01
CA SER A 15 5.33 10.74 10.91
C SER A 15 3.92 10.33 10.46
N SER A 16 3.09 11.32 10.13
CA SER A 16 1.71 11.12 9.64
C SER A 16 1.64 10.82 8.14
N GLY A 17 2.75 10.85 7.42
CA GLY A 17 2.81 10.63 5.98
C GLY A 17 4.10 11.20 5.35
N PRO A 18 4.97 10.39 4.71
CA PRO A 18 5.00 8.92 4.74
C PRO A 18 5.05 8.38 6.17
N THR A 19 4.51 7.16 6.40
CA THR A 19 4.48 6.53 7.73
C THR A 19 5.14 5.15 7.73
N ALA A 20 5.36 4.63 8.92
CA ALA A 20 6.02 3.36 9.22
C ALA A 20 5.30 2.16 8.55
N LYS A 21 5.97 1.39 7.68
CA LYS A 21 5.41 0.15 7.06
C LYS A 21 5.20 -0.96 8.11
N ARG A 22 4.57 -2.10 7.84
CA ARG A 22 4.51 -3.19 8.86
C ARG A 22 5.91 -3.75 9.22
N PRO A 23 6.14 -4.33 10.41
CA PRO A 23 7.38 -5.05 10.72
C PRO A 23 7.69 -6.15 9.69
N GLY A 24 8.97 -6.36 9.37
CA GLY A 24 9.40 -7.33 8.35
C GLY A 24 9.02 -6.97 6.91
N TRP A 25 8.52 -5.76 6.66
CA TRP A 25 8.22 -5.32 5.31
C TRP A 25 9.49 -5.20 4.46
N SER A 26 9.44 -5.72 3.23
CA SER A 26 10.45 -5.53 2.20
C SER A 26 9.79 -5.31 0.85
N SER A 27 10.40 -4.46 0.01
CA SER A 27 10.00 -4.29 -1.39
C SER A 27 10.14 -5.58 -2.19
N GLN A 28 11.06 -6.48 -1.81
CA GLN A 28 11.28 -7.76 -2.49
C GLN A 28 10.06 -8.70 -2.45
N ALA A 29 9.11 -8.45 -1.55
CA ALA A 29 7.83 -9.16 -1.52
C ALA A 29 6.90 -8.78 -2.70
N ILE A 30 7.26 -7.76 -3.49
CA ILE A 30 6.55 -7.30 -4.67
C ILE A 30 7.44 -7.57 -5.88
N ARG A 31 6.87 -8.20 -6.92
CA ARG A 31 7.61 -8.37 -8.18
C ARG A 31 7.94 -7.02 -8.81
N HIS A 32 9.18 -6.84 -9.21
CA HIS A 32 9.71 -5.61 -9.82
C HIS A 32 9.85 -5.69 -11.34
N ASP A 33 9.40 -6.77 -11.97
CA ASP A 33 9.54 -7.04 -13.41
C ASP A 33 8.81 -6.04 -14.31
N LEU A 34 7.87 -5.28 -13.75
CA LEU A 34 7.10 -4.26 -14.46
C LEU A 34 7.68 -2.85 -14.33
N LEU A 35 8.76 -2.65 -13.56
CA LEU A 35 9.40 -1.33 -13.45
C LEU A 35 9.92 -0.88 -14.82
N GLY A 36 9.65 0.37 -15.18
CA GLY A 36 10.03 0.94 -16.48
C GLY A 36 9.14 0.53 -17.66
N ARG A 37 8.18 -0.38 -17.48
CA ARG A 37 7.18 -0.71 -18.51
C ARG A 37 6.17 0.43 -18.66
N GLY A 38 5.67 0.62 -19.87
CA GLY A 38 4.64 1.62 -20.15
C GLY A 38 3.34 1.32 -19.39
N ILE A 39 2.70 2.35 -18.84
CA ILE A 39 1.50 2.20 -18.00
C ILE A 39 0.31 1.53 -18.72
N ARG A 40 0.28 1.59 -20.06
CA ARG A 40 -0.77 0.99 -20.90
C ARG A 40 -0.42 -0.42 -21.39
N ALA A 41 0.76 -0.96 -21.05
CA ALA A 41 1.12 -2.32 -21.42
C ALA A 41 0.13 -3.32 -20.78
N PRO A 42 -0.29 -4.38 -21.50
CA PRO A 42 -1.31 -5.31 -21.02
C PRO A 42 -1.01 -5.88 -19.62
N GLU A 43 0.24 -6.26 -19.36
CA GLU A 43 0.71 -6.80 -18.09
C GLU A 43 0.63 -5.79 -16.93
N VAL A 44 0.87 -4.50 -17.22
CA VAL A 44 0.77 -3.41 -16.24
C VAL A 44 -0.69 -3.10 -15.92
N VAL A 45 -1.54 -3.03 -16.95
CA VAL A 45 -2.99 -2.84 -16.79
C VAL A 45 -3.60 -3.99 -15.98
N ALA A 46 -3.18 -5.23 -16.25
CA ALA A 46 -3.61 -6.40 -15.48
C ALA A 46 -3.22 -6.29 -14.00
N ARG A 47 -2.01 -5.81 -13.69
CA ARG A 47 -1.54 -5.58 -12.31
C ARG A 47 -2.38 -4.54 -11.58
N PHE A 48 -2.72 -3.43 -12.22
CA PHE A 48 -3.61 -2.42 -11.65
C PHE A 48 -5.02 -2.96 -11.42
N ARG A 49 -5.59 -3.67 -12.39
CA ARG A 49 -6.91 -4.32 -12.23
C ARG A 49 -6.94 -5.29 -11.05
N HIS A 50 -5.86 -6.05 -10.87
CA HIS A 50 -5.73 -6.93 -9.70
C HIS A 50 -5.73 -6.15 -8.38
N GLY A 51 -4.99 -5.04 -8.30
CA GLY A 51 -5.00 -4.16 -7.12
C GLY A 51 -6.38 -3.56 -6.83
N LEU A 52 -7.09 -3.09 -7.86
CA LEU A 52 -8.46 -2.58 -7.73
C LEU A 52 -9.44 -3.67 -7.26
N LYS A 53 -9.33 -4.89 -7.79
CA LYS A 53 -10.13 -6.03 -7.35
C LYS A 53 -9.93 -6.29 -5.85
N LEU A 54 -8.67 -6.46 -5.42
CA LEU A 54 -8.36 -6.67 -4.00
C LEU A 54 -8.85 -5.53 -3.11
N THR A 55 -8.75 -4.29 -3.58
CA THR A 55 -9.23 -3.10 -2.85
C THR A 55 -10.75 -3.12 -2.69
N ARG A 56 -11.50 -3.44 -3.76
CA ARG A 56 -12.95 -3.60 -3.70
C ARG A 56 -13.34 -4.72 -2.74
N ASP A 57 -12.68 -5.87 -2.83
CA ASP A 57 -12.95 -7.03 -1.97
C ASP A 57 -12.71 -6.68 -0.49
N LEU A 58 -11.61 -5.97 -0.19
CA LEU A 58 -11.24 -5.59 1.18
C LEU A 58 -12.17 -4.53 1.78
N LEU A 59 -12.51 -3.51 0.99
CA LEU A 59 -13.31 -2.36 1.46
C LEU A 59 -14.81 -2.57 1.27
N GLN A 60 -15.22 -3.67 0.65
CA GLN A 60 -16.62 -4.00 0.32
C GLN A 60 -17.31 -2.87 -0.45
N VAL A 61 -16.64 -2.33 -1.47
CA VAL A 61 -17.13 -1.18 -2.25
C VAL A 61 -18.39 -1.57 -3.05
N PRO A 62 -19.47 -0.76 -3.04
CA PRO A 62 -20.69 -1.02 -3.82
C PRO A 62 -20.44 -1.22 -5.31
N GLU A 63 -21.19 -2.13 -5.95
CA GLU A 63 -20.95 -2.55 -7.34
C GLU A 63 -21.07 -1.41 -8.36
N ASP A 64 -21.93 -0.43 -8.08
CA ASP A 64 -22.21 0.73 -8.91
C ASP A 64 -21.13 1.83 -8.83
N TRP A 65 -20.14 1.68 -7.95
CA TRP A 65 -19.04 2.62 -7.80
C TRP A 65 -17.86 2.26 -8.69
N VAL A 66 -17.11 3.26 -9.14
CA VAL A 66 -15.91 3.07 -9.97
C VAL A 66 -14.67 3.45 -9.16
N LEU A 67 -13.67 2.56 -9.14
CA LEU A 67 -12.36 2.83 -8.54
C LEU A 67 -11.37 3.20 -9.64
N VAL A 68 -10.56 4.22 -9.38
CA VAL A 68 -9.53 4.72 -10.32
C VAL A 68 -8.21 4.94 -9.60
N TYR A 69 -7.11 4.68 -10.30
CA TYR A 69 -5.79 5.22 -9.94
C TYR A 69 -5.58 6.52 -10.73
N VAL A 70 -5.18 7.57 -10.03
CA VAL A 70 -4.86 8.89 -10.62
C VAL A 70 -3.37 9.17 -10.41
N PRO A 71 -2.73 10.02 -11.26
CA PRO A 71 -1.41 10.58 -10.97
C PRO A 71 -1.34 11.28 -9.62
#